data_AF-D3AQM6-F1
#
_entry.id   AF-D3AQM6-F1
#
_cell.length_a   1.000
_cell.length_b   1.000
_cell.length_c   1.000
_cell.angle_alpha   90.00
_cell.angle_beta   90.00
_cell.angle_gamma   90.00
#
_symmetry.space_group_name_H-M   'P 1'
#
loop_
_entity.id
_entity.type
_entity.pdbx_description
1 polymer ?
#
loop_
_entity_poly.entity_id
_entity_poly.type
_entity_poly.pdbx_seq_one_letter_code
_entity_poly.pdbx_strand_id
1 'polypeptide(L)'
;PNAFPAYVMGRMLFDADVTFGELKEEYFRAAYGPGWEQVLSYLTKLSSLCSCDYFNGKEDRKDPREAAAMKELIRLAEHAPLPGQEGTDSLTDAQNLFWKYLDYHREYSLRLGKALMKLAGGEELEAQECWRQFQHMICERETEFQECLDVYRVTEVSTKYTGFLLEEPLISTL
;
A
#
# COMPACT_ATOMS: atom_id res chain seq x y z
N PRO A 1 0.42 -3.50 2.31
CA PRO A 1 0.21 -4.96 2.51
C PRO A 1 -0.65 -5.23 3.75
N ASN A 2 -1.79 -5.88 3.57
CA ASN A 2 -2.72 -6.23 4.65
C ASN A 2 -3.04 -7.74 4.65
N ALA A 3 -2.41 -8.56 3.79
CA ALA A 3 -2.61 -10.01 3.67
C ALA A 3 -4.06 -10.54 3.47
N PHE A 4 -5.07 -9.67 3.51
CA PHE A 4 -6.48 -10.03 3.37
C PHE A 4 -6.83 -10.85 2.11
N PRO A 5 -6.30 -10.57 0.90
CA PRO A 5 -6.59 -11.41 -0.27
C PRO A 5 -6.15 -12.87 -0.09
N ALA A 6 -5.00 -13.11 0.56
CA ALA A 6 -4.52 -14.46 0.83
C ALA A 6 -5.38 -15.18 1.89
N TYR A 7 -5.82 -14.45 2.91
CA TYR A 7 -6.76 -14.97 3.91
C TYR A 7 -8.11 -15.36 3.28
N VAL A 8 -8.67 -14.51 2.42
CA VAL A 8 -9.92 -14.80 1.69
C VAL A 8 -9.76 -16.05 0.84
N MET A 9 -8.69 -16.11 0.05
CA MET A 9 -8.39 -17.28 -0.79
C MET A 9 -8.30 -18.56 0.04
N GLY A 10 -7.54 -18.55 1.16
CA GLY A 10 -7.40 -19.72 2.01
C GLY A 10 -8.71 -20.18 2.64
N ARG A 11 -9.55 -19.25 3.10
CA ARG A 11 -10.84 -19.57 3.73
C ARG A 11 -11.86 -20.10 2.74
N MET A 12 -11.98 -19.48 1.57
CA MET A 12 -12.94 -19.92 0.54
C MET A 12 -12.53 -21.24 -0.12
N LEU A 13 -11.25 -21.62 -0.10
CA LEU A 13 -10.81 -22.94 -0.53
C LEU A 13 -11.20 -24.06 0.46
N PHE A 14 -11.30 -23.73 1.74
CA PHE A 14 -11.63 -24.68 2.80
C PHE A 14 -13.14 -24.81 3.01
N ASP A 15 -13.85 -23.68 2.94
CA ASP A 15 -15.29 -23.59 3.12
C ASP A 15 -15.89 -22.76 1.99
N ALA A 16 -16.67 -23.41 1.12
CA ALA A 16 -17.29 -22.78 -0.04
C ALA A 16 -18.55 -21.98 0.30
N ASP A 17 -19.10 -22.14 1.51
CA ASP A 17 -20.34 -21.50 1.93
C ASP A 17 -20.09 -20.14 2.60
N VAL A 18 -18.85 -19.85 3.01
CA VAL A 18 -18.49 -18.55 3.60
C VAL A 18 -18.51 -17.43 2.56
N THR A 19 -19.05 -16.28 2.93
CA THR A 19 -19.11 -15.11 2.05
C THR A 19 -17.92 -14.17 2.23
N PHE A 20 -17.61 -13.40 1.18
CA PHE A 20 -16.60 -12.34 1.25
C PHE A 20 -16.91 -11.29 2.34
N GLY A 21 -18.20 -10.99 2.56
CA GLY A 21 -18.64 -10.04 3.57
C GLY A 21 -18.27 -10.49 4.98
N GLU A 22 -18.56 -11.75 5.30
CA GLU A 22 -18.23 -12.37 6.59
C GLU A 22 -16.72 -12.40 6.82
N LEU A 23 -15.94 -12.83 5.83
CA LEU A 23 -14.48 -12.88 5.93
C LEU A 23 -13.86 -11.51 6.11
N LYS A 24 -14.40 -10.48 5.44
CA LYS A 24 -13.94 -9.10 5.60
C LYS A 24 -14.18 -8.60 7.01
N GLU A 25 -15.38 -8.79 7.55
CA GLU A 25 -15.71 -8.39 8.92
C GLU A 25 -14.85 -9.15 9.94
N GLU A 26 -14.74 -10.48 9.81
CA GLU A 26 -13.91 -11.34 10.66
C GLU A 26 -12.45 -10.86 10.67
N TYR A 27 -11.87 -10.67 9.49
CA TYR A 27 -10.47 -10.30 9.33
C TYR A 27 -10.16 -8.93 9.94
N PHE A 28 -10.93 -7.90 9.56
CA PHE A 28 -10.65 -6.54 10.00
C PHE A 28 -10.91 -6.36 11.50
N ARG A 29 -11.94 -7.01 12.07
CA ARG A 29 -12.16 -7.02 13.53
C ARG A 29 -10.99 -7.64 14.28
N ALA A 30 -10.49 -8.77 13.81
CA ALA A 30 -9.33 -9.42 14.42
C ALA A 30 -8.07 -8.54 14.31
N ALA A 31 -7.84 -7.93 13.15
CA ALA A 31 -6.66 -7.12 12.86
C ALA A 31 -6.64 -5.77 13.59
N TYR A 32 -7.78 -5.09 13.75
CA TYR A 32 -7.80 -3.69 14.20
C TYR A 32 -8.67 -3.44 15.44
N GLY A 33 -9.34 -4.46 15.97
CA GLY A 33 -10.19 -4.33 17.16
C GLY A 33 -11.28 -3.28 16.96
N PRO A 34 -11.59 -2.43 17.96
CA PRO A 34 -12.66 -1.43 17.86
C PRO A 34 -12.55 -0.45 16.67
N GLY A 35 -11.34 -0.21 16.14
CA GLY A 35 -11.10 0.73 15.03
C GLY A 35 -11.28 0.14 13.63
N TRP A 36 -11.73 -1.11 13.52
CA TRP A 36 -11.71 -1.86 12.27
C TRP A 36 -12.55 -1.25 11.14
N GLU A 37 -13.71 -0.65 11.45
CA GLU A 37 -14.60 -0.07 10.44
C GLU A 37 -13.96 1.16 9.79
N GLN A 38 -13.30 2.00 10.58
CA GLN A 38 -12.59 3.18 10.07
C GLN A 38 -11.40 2.77 9.20
N VAL A 39 -10.63 1.76 9.64
CA VAL A 39 -9.52 1.23 8.86
C VAL A 39 -9.99 0.59 7.56
N LEU A 40 -11.07 -0.20 7.60
CA LEU A 40 -11.66 -0.80 6.40
C LEU A 40 -12.15 0.27 5.42
N SER A 41 -12.85 1.30 5.91
CA SER A 41 -13.28 2.44 5.10
C SER A 41 -12.10 3.17 4.45
N TYR A 42 -11.05 3.45 5.23
CA TYR A 42 -9.82 4.07 4.75
C TYR A 42 -9.15 3.25 3.64
N LEU A 43 -8.90 1.96 3.87
CA LEU A 43 -8.23 1.09 2.89
C LEU A 43 -9.08 0.84 1.66
N THR A 44 -10.41 0.76 1.80
CA THR A 44 -11.34 0.66 0.66
C THR A 44 -11.26 1.91 -0.20
N LYS A 45 -11.28 3.10 0.43
CA LYS A 45 -11.18 4.37 -0.30
C LYS A 45 -9.82 4.52 -0.97
N LEU A 46 -8.73 4.17 -0.27
CA LEU A 46 -7.38 4.18 -0.82
C LEU A 46 -7.28 3.26 -2.05
N SER A 47 -7.78 2.02 -1.94
CA SER A 47 -7.77 1.05 -3.02
C SER A 47 -8.57 1.51 -4.24
N SER A 48 -9.65 2.27 -4.04
CA SER A 48 -10.46 2.80 -5.15
C SER A 48 -9.76 3.88 -5.98
N LEU A 49 -8.62 4.40 -5.49
CA LEU A 49 -7.82 5.42 -6.16
C LEU A 49 -6.62 4.81 -6.91
N CYS A 50 -6.37 3.51 -6.78
CA CYS A 50 -5.23 2.83 -7.39
C CYS A 50 -5.64 2.11 -8.68
N SER A 51 -4.92 2.35 -9.78
CA SER A 51 -5.03 1.58 -11.02
C SER A 51 -3.88 0.57 -11.14
N CYS A 52 -4.20 -0.72 -11.11
CA CYS A 52 -3.23 -1.78 -11.41
C CYS A 52 -2.79 -1.74 -12.88
N ASP A 53 -3.65 -1.29 -13.79
CA ASP A 53 -3.33 -1.25 -15.22
C ASP A 53 -2.36 -0.11 -15.53
N TYR A 54 -2.55 1.06 -14.91
CA TYR A 54 -1.58 2.16 -14.96
C TYR A 54 -0.22 1.73 -14.38
N PHE A 55 -0.22 1.15 -13.18
CA PHE A 55 1.01 0.68 -12.53
C PHE A 55 1.77 -0.33 -13.40
N ASN A 56 1.04 -1.23 -14.06
CA ASN A 56 1.62 -2.25 -14.95
C ASN A 56 1.88 -1.76 -16.38
N GLY A 57 1.68 -0.47 -16.67
CA GLY A 57 2.00 0.10 -17.99
C GLY A 57 1.10 -0.30 -19.13
N LYS A 58 -0.14 -0.70 -18.82
CA LYS A 58 -1.15 -1.00 -19.83
C LYS A 58 -1.89 0.25 -20.31
N GLU A 59 -1.74 1.35 -19.59
CA GLU A 59 -2.32 2.67 -19.89
C GLU A 59 -1.21 3.67 -20.24
N ASP A 60 -1.59 4.81 -20.80
CA ASP A 60 -0.66 5.89 -21.12
C ASP A 60 0.02 6.42 -19.86
N ARG A 61 1.34 6.68 -19.93
CA ARG A 61 2.10 7.24 -18.81
C ARG A 61 1.68 8.64 -18.43
N LYS A 62 1.14 9.39 -19.37
CA LYS A 62 0.62 10.74 -19.14
C LYS A 62 -0.89 10.66 -19.09
N ASP A 63 -1.43 10.45 -17.90
CA ASP A 63 -2.87 10.38 -17.66
C ASP A 63 -3.30 11.38 -16.58
N PRO A 64 -3.98 12.49 -16.95
CA PRO A 64 -4.49 13.47 -16.00
C PRO A 64 -5.45 12.88 -14.95
N ARG A 65 -6.16 11.79 -15.27
CA ARG A 65 -7.07 11.11 -14.34
C ARG A 65 -6.28 10.41 -13.24
N GLU A 66 -5.20 9.73 -13.59
CA GLU A 66 -4.31 9.09 -12.63
C GLU A 66 -3.56 10.12 -11.77
N ALA A 67 -3.11 11.22 -12.37
CA ALA A 67 -2.52 12.32 -11.61
C ALA A 67 -3.52 12.87 -10.56
N ALA A 68 -4.79 13.03 -10.93
CA ALA A 68 -5.83 13.47 -10.01
C ALA A 68 -6.15 12.43 -8.92
N ALA A 69 -6.22 11.14 -9.28
CA ALA A 69 -6.45 10.04 -8.34
C ALA A 69 -5.32 9.94 -7.31
N MET A 70 -4.06 10.00 -7.74
CA MET A 70 -2.90 9.99 -6.86
C MET A 70 -2.83 11.22 -5.95
N LYS A 71 -3.26 12.39 -6.43
CA LYS A 71 -3.39 13.60 -5.60
C LYS A 71 -4.40 13.40 -4.46
N GLU A 72 -5.55 12.79 -4.76
CA GLU A 72 -6.55 12.47 -3.73
C GLU A 72 -6.05 11.38 -2.77
N LEU A 73 -5.30 10.40 -3.28
CA LEU A 73 -4.68 9.34 -2.47
C LEU A 73 -3.69 9.95 -1.46
N ILE A 74 -2.83 10.85 -1.91
CA ILE A 74 -1.89 11.61 -1.05
C ILE A 74 -2.66 12.36 0.04
N ARG A 75 -3.70 13.10 -0.34
CA ARG A 75 -4.52 13.86 0.61
C ARG A 75 -5.15 12.94 1.66
N LEU A 76 -5.68 11.80 1.23
CA LEU A 76 -6.28 10.79 2.10
C LEU A 76 -5.24 10.18 3.05
N ALA A 77 -4.05 9.81 2.55
CA ALA A 77 -2.99 9.24 3.37
C ALA A 77 -2.49 10.20 4.45
N GLU A 78 -2.37 11.49 4.12
CA GLU A 78 -1.93 12.55 5.04
C GLU A 78 -2.99 12.89 6.10
N HIS A 79 -4.27 13.00 5.72
CA HIS A 79 -5.28 13.65 6.56
C HIS A 79 -6.39 12.71 7.05
N ALA A 80 -6.43 11.44 6.64
CA ALA A 80 -7.47 10.53 7.10
C ALA A 80 -7.44 10.42 8.64
N PRO A 81 -8.56 10.69 9.33
CA PRO A 81 -8.67 10.45 10.75
C PRO A 81 -8.77 8.94 10.94
N LEU A 82 -7.63 8.29 11.12
CA LEU A 82 -7.60 6.95 11.68
C LEU A 82 -7.72 7.09 13.20
N PRO A 83 -8.48 6.21 13.88
CA PRO A 83 -8.57 6.25 15.32
C PRO A 83 -7.14 6.26 15.88
N GLY A 84 -6.84 7.25 16.73
CA GLY A 84 -5.61 7.22 17.50
C GLY A 84 -5.61 5.98 18.38
N GLN A 85 -4.44 5.57 18.83
CA GLN A 85 -4.29 4.57 19.90
C GLN A 85 -4.81 5.09 21.26
N GLU A 86 -5.91 5.85 21.29
CA GLU A 86 -6.51 6.38 22.50
C GLU A 86 -7.56 5.38 23.00
N GLY A 87 -7.24 4.71 24.13
CA GLY A 87 -8.04 3.63 24.73
C GLY A 87 -7.33 2.27 24.79
N THR A 88 -6.02 2.21 24.55
CA THR A 88 -5.22 0.98 24.33
C THR A 88 -4.74 0.26 25.60
N ASP A 89 -5.56 0.14 26.63
CA ASP A 89 -5.23 -0.75 27.74
C ASP A 89 -5.53 -2.24 27.43
N SER A 90 -5.92 -2.60 26.19
CA SER A 90 -6.18 -4.01 25.83
C SER A 90 -6.05 -4.40 24.34
N LEU A 91 -5.15 -3.77 23.56
CA LEU A 91 -4.84 -4.33 22.23
C LEU A 91 -4.01 -5.61 22.36
N THR A 92 -4.35 -6.62 21.57
CA THR A 92 -3.54 -7.84 21.42
C THR A 92 -2.26 -7.54 20.63
N ASP A 93 -1.24 -8.39 20.78
CA ASP A 93 0.01 -8.25 20.00
C ASP A 93 -0.24 -8.25 18.49
N ALA A 94 -1.18 -9.08 18.02
CA ALA A 94 -1.58 -9.10 16.62
C ALA A 94 -2.17 -7.74 16.18
N GLN A 95 -3.05 -7.15 16.98
CA GLN A 95 -3.63 -5.85 16.67
C GLN A 95 -2.55 -4.76 16.63
N ASN A 96 -1.64 -4.74 17.60
CA ASN A 96 -0.51 -3.81 17.61
C ASN A 96 0.35 -3.94 16.35
N LEU A 97 0.59 -5.17 15.88
CA LEU A 97 1.32 -5.43 14.64
C LEU A 97 0.58 -4.89 13.41
N PHE A 98 -0.73 -5.10 13.31
CA PHE A 98 -1.52 -4.60 12.18
C PHE A 98 -1.63 -3.06 12.17
N TRP A 99 -1.67 -2.42 13.33
CA TRP A 99 -1.57 -0.96 13.44
C TRP A 99 -0.21 -0.46 12.96
N LYS A 100 0.89 -1.10 13.39
CA LYS A 100 2.24 -0.82 12.89
C LYS A 100 2.33 -0.96 11.36
N TYR A 101 1.76 -2.03 10.80
CA TYR A 101 1.72 -2.24 9.35
C TYR A 101 0.86 -1.20 8.64
N LEU A 102 -0.25 -0.76 9.24
CA LEU A 102 -1.09 0.29 8.69
C LEU A 102 -0.32 1.62 8.61
N ASP A 103 0.37 2.00 9.67
CA ASP A 103 1.18 3.24 9.69
C ASP A 103 2.29 3.21 8.64
N TYR A 104 3.01 2.08 8.53
CA TYR A 104 3.97 1.89 7.46
C TYR A 104 3.35 1.97 6.07
N HIS A 105 2.19 1.34 5.88
CA HIS A 105 1.45 1.36 4.62
C HIS A 105 0.97 2.77 4.24
N ARG A 106 0.63 3.63 5.21
CA ARG A 106 0.29 5.03 4.94
C ARG A 106 1.47 5.80 4.36
N GLU A 107 2.64 5.65 4.96
CA GLU A 107 3.87 6.28 4.46
C GLU A 107 4.26 5.72 3.08
N TYR A 108 4.18 4.40 2.91
CA TYR A 108 4.36 3.72 1.63
C TYR A 108 3.46 4.32 0.55
N SER A 109 2.16 4.40 0.82
CA SER A 109 1.14 4.90 -0.12
C SER A 109 1.37 6.37 -0.45
N LEU A 110 1.77 7.17 0.54
CA LEU A 110 2.08 8.59 0.37
C LEU A 110 3.25 8.79 -0.59
N ARG A 111 4.38 8.12 -0.33
CA ARG A 111 5.60 8.28 -1.12
C ARG A 111 5.44 7.71 -2.54
N LEU A 112 4.84 6.53 -2.66
CA LEU A 112 4.54 5.94 -3.97
C LEU A 112 3.54 6.79 -4.76
N GLY A 113 2.49 7.28 -4.11
CA GLY A 113 1.50 8.16 -4.74
C GLY A 113 2.12 9.44 -5.28
N LYS A 114 3.10 10.03 -4.58
CA LYS A 114 3.86 11.21 -5.08
C LYS A 114 4.63 10.89 -6.36
N ALA A 115 5.33 9.76 -6.42
CA ALA A 115 6.04 9.33 -7.61
C ALA A 115 5.08 9.10 -8.80
N LEU A 116 3.98 8.37 -8.57
CA LEU A 116 3.00 8.07 -9.61
C LEU A 116 2.24 9.32 -10.09
N MET A 117 1.92 10.26 -9.20
CA MET A 117 1.30 11.54 -9.55
C MET A 117 2.18 12.34 -10.51
N LYS A 118 3.48 12.44 -10.19
CA LYS A 118 4.46 13.16 -11.02
C LYS A 118 4.67 12.47 -12.36
N LEU A 119 4.75 11.14 -12.36
CA LEU A 119 4.84 10.36 -13.58
C LEU A 119 3.62 10.60 -14.49
N ALA A 120 2.42 10.53 -13.93
CA ALA A 120 1.15 10.76 -14.61
C ALA A 120 1.03 12.19 -15.16
N GLY A 121 1.64 13.16 -14.47
CA GLY A 121 1.75 14.55 -14.90
C GLY A 121 2.80 14.80 -15.99
N GLY A 122 3.63 13.81 -16.32
CA GLY A 122 4.74 13.96 -17.26
C GLY A 122 5.97 14.67 -16.68
N GLU A 123 6.06 14.80 -15.35
CA GLU A 123 7.19 15.37 -14.61
C GLU A 123 8.23 14.27 -14.33
N GLU A 124 8.84 13.72 -15.39
CA GLU A 124 9.61 12.47 -15.33
C GLU A 124 10.81 12.52 -14.36
N LEU A 125 11.54 13.64 -14.30
CA LEU A 125 12.70 13.78 -13.42
C LEU A 125 12.29 13.82 -11.94
N GLU A 126 11.27 14.60 -11.62
CA GLU A 126 10.69 14.71 -10.28
C GLU A 126 10.03 13.39 -9.85
N ALA A 127 9.39 12.69 -10.79
CA ALA A 127 8.81 11.38 -10.55
C ALA A 127 9.90 10.36 -10.18
N GLN A 128 11.01 10.35 -10.92
CA GLN A 128 12.14 9.47 -10.63
C GLN A 128 12.78 9.80 -9.27
N GLU A 129 12.90 11.07 -8.90
CA GLU A 129 13.40 11.44 -7.57
C GLU A 129 12.47 10.97 -6.45
N CYS A 130 11.15 11.15 -6.60
CA CYS A 130 10.18 10.63 -5.63
C CYS A 130 10.25 9.10 -5.53
N TRP A 131 10.43 8.41 -6.66
CA TRP A 131 10.61 6.97 -6.71
C TRP A 131 11.88 6.53 -5.96
N ARG A 132 13.01 7.21 -6.16
CA ARG A 132 14.26 6.96 -5.40
C ARG A 132 14.04 7.07 -3.89
N GLN A 133 13.40 8.15 -3.45
CA GLN A 133 13.11 8.37 -2.02
C GLN A 133 12.16 7.32 -1.44
N PHE A 134 11.26 6.79 -2.26
CA PHE A 134 10.40 5.68 -1.90
C PHE A 134 11.18 4.37 -1.80
N GLN A 135 12.01 4.04 -2.80
CA GLN A 135 12.86 2.85 -2.79
C GLN A 135 13.80 2.83 -1.58
N HIS A 136 14.48 3.95 -1.31
CA HIS A 136 15.36 4.08 -0.16
C HIS A 136 14.62 3.76 1.16
N MET A 137 13.43 4.33 1.35
CA MET A 137 12.63 4.11 2.56
C MET A 137 12.23 2.64 2.75
N ILE A 138 11.85 1.94 1.68
CA ILE A 138 11.47 0.53 1.81
C ILE A 138 12.69 -0.37 2.02
N CYS A 139 13.85 -0.06 1.42
CA CYS A 139 15.10 -0.77 1.64
C CYS A 139 15.63 -0.57 3.07
N GLU A 140 15.65 0.67 3.56
CA GLU A 140 16.11 0.98 4.93
C GLU A 140 15.30 0.25 6.01
N ARG A 141 14.03 -0.03 5.73
CA ARG A 141 13.09 -0.64 6.67
C ARG A 141 12.81 -2.12 6.37
N GLU A 142 13.56 -2.72 5.44
CA GLU A 142 13.35 -4.10 5.02
C GLU A 142 13.42 -5.08 6.20
N THR A 143 14.46 -4.99 7.03
CA THR A 143 14.62 -5.85 8.22
C THR A 143 13.39 -5.82 9.14
N GLU A 144 12.69 -4.68 9.20
CA GLU A 144 11.53 -4.48 10.05
C GLU A 144 10.21 -4.97 9.41
N PHE A 145 10.08 -4.91 8.09
CA PHE A 145 8.81 -5.19 7.37
C PHE A 145 8.89 -6.35 6.36
N GLN A 146 10.01 -7.06 6.27
CA GLN A 146 10.21 -8.19 5.36
C GLN A 146 9.13 -9.28 5.50
N GLU A 147 8.51 -9.43 6.67
CA GLU A 147 7.41 -10.37 6.89
C GLU A 147 6.13 -10.02 6.09
N CYS A 148 5.93 -8.74 5.76
CA CYS A 148 4.73 -8.27 5.08
C CYS A 148 4.99 -7.54 3.76
N LEU A 149 6.26 -7.24 3.43
CA LEU A 149 6.67 -6.57 2.21
C LEU A 149 7.92 -7.23 1.62
N ASP A 150 7.80 -7.67 0.37
CA ASP A 150 8.93 -8.08 -0.46
C ASP A 150 9.48 -6.84 -1.19
N VAL A 151 10.64 -6.35 -0.74
CA VAL A 151 11.28 -5.15 -1.30
C VAL A 151 11.70 -5.39 -2.75
N TYR A 152 12.32 -6.55 -3.05
CA TYR A 152 12.72 -6.94 -4.40
C TYR A 152 11.54 -6.87 -5.39
N ARG A 153 10.39 -7.38 -4.98
CA ARG A 153 9.18 -7.35 -5.82
C ARG A 153 8.68 -5.93 -6.06
N VAL A 154 8.82 -5.03 -5.10
CA VAL A 154 8.41 -3.63 -5.29
C VAL A 154 9.43 -2.86 -6.11
N THR A 155 10.73 -3.10 -5.95
CA THR A 155 11.79 -2.35 -6.62
C THR A 155 12.03 -2.87 -8.04
N GLU A 156 12.56 -4.08 -8.21
CA GLU A 156 12.98 -4.58 -9.52
C GLU A 156 11.80 -4.95 -10.40
N VAL A 157 10.79 -5.63 -9.86
CA VAL A 157 9.68 -6.09 -10.70
C VAL A 157 8.87 -4.91 -11.20
N SER A 158 8.65 -3.88 -10.37
CA SER A 158 7.89 -2.70 -10.79
C SER A 158 8.58 -1.89 -11.88
N THR A 159 9.91 -1.78 -11.90
CA THR A 159 10.63 -1.00 -12.93
C THR A 159 10.46 -1.60 -14.33
N LYS A 160 10.20 -2.92 -14.43
CA LYS A 160 9.89 -3.60 -15.70
C LYS A 160 8.58 -3.11 -16.33
N TYR A 161 7.67 -2.54 -15.53
CA TYR A 161 6.31 -2.22 -15.95
C TYR A 161 5.85 -0.81 -15.66
N THR A 162 6.55 -0.03 -14.83
CA THR A 162 6.09 1.29 -14.37
C THR A 162 6.70 2.44 -15.17
N GLY A 163 7.83 2.22 -15.84
CA GLY A 163 8.60 3.28 -16.48
C GLY A 163 9.56 4.02 -15.54
N PHE A 164 9.63 3.64 -14.26
CA PHE A 164 10.71 4.07 -13.37
C PHE A 164 11.99 3.28 -13.64
N LEU A 165 13.13 3.92 -13.39
CA LEU A 165 14.44 3.28 -13.48
C LEU A 165 14.87 2.69 -12.13
N LEU A 166 15.55 1.55 -12.18
CA LEU A 166 16.24 0.98 -11.03
C LEU A 166 17.57 1.72 -10.82
N GLU A 167 17.91 2.04 -9.58
CA GLU A 167 19.18 2.70 -9.29
C GLU A 167 20.38 1.75 -9.44
N GLU A 168 21.51 2.27 -9.94
CA GLU A 168 22.75 1.50 -10.11
C GLU A 168 23.24 0.75 -8.86
N PRO A 169 23.20 1.31 -7.64
CA PRO A 169 23.59 0.57 -6.45
C PRO A 169 22.72 -0.67 -6.21
N LEU A 170 21.42 -0.57 -6.48
CA LEU A 170 20.45 -1.65 -6.33
C LEU A 170 20.57 -2.71 -7.42
N ILE A 171 21.01 -2.35 -8.63
CA ILE A 171 21.29 -3.31 -9.73
C ILE A 171 22.36 -4.34 -9.31
N SER A 172 23.26 -3.96 -8.39
CA SER A 172 24.36 -4.84 -7.95
C SER A 172 24.04 -5.69 -6.71
N THR A 173 22.92 -5.43 -6.04
CA THR A 173 22.57 -6.02 -4.73
C THR A 173 21.27 -6.82 -4.72
N LEU A 174 20.39 -6.60 -5.69
CA LEU A 174 19.16 -7.38 -5.93
C LEU A 174 19.39 -8.40 -7.05
#